data_AF-A0A3C1KII8-F1
#
_entry.id   AF-A0A3C1KII8-F1
#
_cell.length_a   1.000
_cell.length_b   1.000
_cell.length_c   1.000
_cell.angle_alpha   90.00
_cell.angle_beta   90.00
_cell.angle_gamma   90.00
#
_symmetry.space_group_name_H-M   'P 1'
#
loop_
_entity.id
_entity.type
_entity.pdbx_description
1 polymer ?
#
loop_
_entity_poly.entity_id
_entity_poly.type
_entity_poly.pdbx_seq_one_letter_code
_entity_poly.pdbx_strand_id
1 'polypeptide(L)'
;GAQGLGGLTTVLDVKIRDYPTHAASLPVAMIPNCAATRHAHFVLDGSGPALQTPPNLDDWPEITWEVGEQVRRVNLDTVTPEEAAQWQPGDTLLLSGKMLTGRDAAHKK
;
A
#
# COMPACT_ATOMS: atom_id res chain seq x y z
N GLY A 1 8.33 2.67 -9.09
CA GLY A 1 8.65 1.81 -7.94
C GLY A 1 7.56 1.86 -6.88
N ALA A 2 7.78 1.14 -5.78
CA ALA A 2 6.77 0.87 -4.78
C ALA A 2 6.20 2.17 -4.19
N GLN A 3 4.89 2.17 -3.90
CA GLN A 3 4.17 3.30 -3.30
C GLN A 3 4.22 4.62 -4.09
N GLY A 4 4.77 4.61 -5.32
CA GLY A 4 4.98 5.83 -6.11
C GLY A 4 6.23 6.63 -5.73
N LEU A 5 7.08 6.12 -4.84
CA LEU A 5 8.28 6.81 -4.33
C LEU A 5 9.54 6.58 -5.20
N GLY A 6 9.37 6.29 -6.49
CA GLY A 6 10.48 5.93 -7.37
C GLY A 6 11.02 4.50 -7.15
N GLY A 7 12.05 4.11 -7.90
CA GLY A 7 12.66 2.76 -7.86
C GLY A 7 12.13 1.76 -8.90
N LEU A 8 12.81 0.61 -8.99
CA LEU A 8 12.59 -0.40 -10.05
C LEU A 8 11.32 -1.24 -9.87
N THR A 9 10.97 -1.59 -8.63
CA THR A 9 9.87 -2.51 -8.34
C THR A 9 8.54 -1.75 -8.28
N THR A 10 7.77 -1.74 -9.37
CA THR A 10 6.42 -1.14 -9.40
C THR A 10 5.31 -2.17 -9.20
N VAL A 11 5.51 -3.39 -9.68
CA VAL A 11 4.61 -4.54 -9.51
C VAL A 11 5.43 -5.74 -9.05
N LEU A 12 4.81 -6.64 -8.27
CA LEU A 12 5.45 -7.88 -7.85
C LEU A 12 5.33 -8.98 -8.91
N ASP A 13 4.25 -8.95 -9.69
CA ASP A 13 3.89 -9.98 -10.65
C ASP A 13 2.85 -9.45 -11.65
N VAL A 14 2.77 -10.04 -12.84
CA VAL A 14 1.78 -9.70 -13.88
C VAL A 14 1.17 -10.99 -14.42
N LYS A 15 -0.16 -11.10 -14.33
CA LYS A 15 -0.92 -12.23 -14.89
C LYS A 15 -1.70 -11.75 -16.10
N ILE A 16 -1.35 -12.26 -17.29
CA ILE A 16 -2.05 -11.99 -18.55
C ILE A 16 -2.96 -13.17 -18.86
N ARG A 17 -4.22 -12.88 -19.15
CA ARG A 17 -5.20 -13.86 -19.62
C ARG A 17 -5.88 -13.32 -20.86
N ASP A 18 -5.88 -14.10 -21.91
CA ASP A 18 -6.59 -13.82 -23.16
C ASP A 18 -7.84 -14.70 -23.26
N TYR A 19 -8.85 -14.18 -23.97
CA TYR A 19 -10.16 -14.81 -24.12
C TYR A 19 -10.69 -14.51 -25.52
N PRO A 20 -11.48 -15.43 -26.12
CA PRO A 20 -12.13 -15.16 -27.40
C PRO A 20 -13.13 -14.02 -27.24
N THR A 21 -13.20 -13.16 -28.26
CA THR A 21 -14.14 -12.03 -28.31
C THR A 21 -14.84 -11.99 -29.65
N HIS A 22 -16.00 -11.32 -29.72
CA HIS A 22 -16.67 -11.07 -31.00
C HIS A 22 -15.74 -10.25 -31.91
N ALA A 23 -15.72 -10.51 -33.22
CA ALA A 23 -14.79 -9.85 -34.15
C ALA A 23 -14.87 -8.31 -34.16
N ALA A 24 -16.04 -7.76 -33.81
CA ALA A 24 -16.27 -6.33 -33.68
C ALA A 24 -15.90 -5.75 -32.29
N SER A 25 -15.24 -6.51 -31.42
CA SER A 25 -14.97 -6.11 -30.02
C SER A 25 -13.65 -6.66 -29.50
N LEU A 26 -12.95 -5.84 -28.71
CA LEU A 26 -11.73 -6.22 -28.01
C LEU A 26 -11.72 -5.60 -26.59
N PRO A 27 -12.54 -6.11 -25.67
CA PRO A 27 -12.52 -5.66 -24.28
C PRO A 27 -11.16 -5.95 -23.64
N VAL A 28 -10.66 -4.98 -22.88
CA VAL A 28 -9.45 -5.10 -22.08
C VAL A 28 -9.78 -4.70 -20.64
N ALA A 29 -9.37 -5.54 -19.68
CA ALA A 29 -9.56 -5.29 -18.25
C ALA A 29 -8.22 -5.41 -17.52
N MET A 30 -7.95 -4.45 -16.63
CA MET A 30 -6.81 -4.48 -15.72
C MET A 30 -7.34 -4.46 -14.28
N ILE A 31 -6.91 -5.45 -13.48
CA ILE A 31 -7.34 -5.60 -12.10
C ILE A 31 -6.07 -5.62 -11.21
N PRO A 32 -5.71 -4.50 -10.59
CA PRO A 32 -4.56 -4.45 -9.68
C PRO A 32 -4.92 -5.02 -8.31
N ASN A 33 -4.00 -5.80 -7.73
CA ASN A 33 -4.03 -6.16 -6.32
C ASN A 33 -3.12 -5.23 -5.52
N CYS A 34 -3.61 -4.74 -4.38
CA CYS A 34 -2.82 -3.89 -3.49
C CYS A 34 -1.93 -4.73 -2.56
N ALA A 35 -1.10 -4.07 -1.75
CA ALA A 35 -0.26 -4.73 -0.74
C ALA A 35 -1.07 -5.59 0.25
N ALA A 36 -2.34 -5.27 0.46
CA ALA A 36 -3.28 -6.08 1.25
C ALA A 36 -4.01 -7.13 0.39
N THR A 37 -3.28 -7.80 -0.51
CA THR A 37 -3.81 -8.91 -1.33
C THR A 37 -4.12 -10.10 -0.43
N ARG A 38 -5.42 -10.38 -0.25
CA ARG A 38 -5.92 -11.39 0.69
C ARG A 38 -6.98 -12.21 -0.04
N HIS A 39 -6.68 -13.47 -0.30
CA HIS A 39 -7.54 -14.39 -1.02
C HIS A 39 -7.33 -15.80 -0.49
N ALA A 40 -8.41 -16.54 -0.26
CA ALA A 40 -8.35 -17.91 0.25
C ALA A 40 -9.30 -18.81 -0.54
N HIS A 41 -8.84 -20.00 -0.90
CA HIS A 41 -9.67 -21.09 -1.40
C HIS A 41 -9.79 -22.15 -0.31
N PHE A 42 -10.97 -22.73 -0.15
CA PHE A 42 -11.19 -23.88 0.71
C PHE A 42 -12.22 -24.81 0.06
N VAL A 43 -12.22 -26.07 0.49
CA VAL A 43 -13.18 -27.08 0.06
C VAL A 43 -13.95 -27.54 1.29
N LEU A 44 -15.27 -27.72 1.15
CA LEU A 44 -16.11 -28.32 2.19
C LEU A 44 -16.38 -29.76 1.80
N ASP A 45 -15.76 -30.69 2.53
CA ASP A 45 -15.89 -32.14 2.31
C ASP A 45 -16.79 -32.83 3.34
N GLY A 46 -17.35 -32.07 4.28
CA GLY A 46 -18.20 -32.56 5.36
C GLY A 46 -17.44 -33.01 6.62
N SER A 47 -16.11 -32.91 6.66
CA SER A 47 -15.32 -33.28 7.85
C SER A 47 -15.38 -32.26 8.99
N GLY A 48 -15.92 -31.06 8.72
CA GLY A 48 -16.00 -29.97 9.69
C GLY A 48 -15.74 -28.60 9.06
N PRO A 49 -15.53 -27.55 9.88
CA PRO A 49 -15.21 -26.22 9.40
C PRO A 49 -13.79 -26.15 8.81
N ALA A 50 -13.62 -25.38 7.73
CA ALA A 50 -12.31 -25.09 7.16
C ALA A 50 -11.62 -23.95 7.94
N LEU A 51 -10.50 -24.26 8.59
CA LEU A 51 -9.68 -23.28 9.33
C LEU A 51 -8.44 -22.90 8.52
N GLN A 52 -8.06 -21.62 8.55
CA GLN A 52 -6.86 -21.11 7.89
C GLN A 52 -5.69 -21.12 8.87
N THR A 53 -4.51 -21.53 8.41
CA THR A 53 -3.27 -21.44 9.19
C THR A 53 -2.63 -20.08 8.92
N PRO A 54 -2.37 -19.26 9.96
CA PRO A 54 -1.63 -18.01 9.79
C PRO A 54 -0.24 -18.28 9.18
N PRO A 55 0.29 -17.36 8.36
CA PRO A 55 1.64 -17.50 7.81
C PRO A 55 2.70 -17.34 8.90
N ASN A 56 3.89 -17.93 8.70
CA ASN A 56 5.01 -17.79 9.62
C ASN A 56 5.67 -16.42 9.44
N LEU A 57 5.69 -15.60 10.49
CA LEU A 57 6.26 -14.24 10.41
C LEU A 57 7.77 -14.24 10.12
N ASP A 58 8.48 -15.31 10.45
CA ASP A 58 9.92 -15.46 10.17
C ASP A 58 10.22 -15.62 8.67
N ASP A 59 9.20 -15.89 7.83
CA ASP A 59 9.36 -15.94 6.37
C ASP A 59 9.61 -14.55 5.76
N TRP A 60 9.28 -13.48 6.51
CA TRP A 60 9.58 -12.11 6.10
C TRP A 60 10.99 -11.71 6.51
N PRO A 61 11.74 -11.02 5.64
CA PRO A 61 13.07 -10.56 6.00
C PRO A 61 12.99 -9.57 7.17
N GLU A 62 13.95 -9.65 8.08
CA GLU A 62 14.16 -8.60 9.08
C GLU A 62 14.53 -7.30 8.38
N ILE A 63 13.60 -6.36 8.34
CA ILE A 63 13.83 -5.05 7.74
C ILE A 63 14.54 -4.19 8.79
N THR A 64 15.87 -4.08 8.67
CA THR A 64 16.63 -3.05 9.38
C THR A 64 16.29 -1.70 8.75
N TRP A 65 15.28 -1.02 9.31
CA TRP A 65 14.96 0.35 8.90
C TRP A 65 16.05 1.28 9.42
N GLU A 66 17.05 1.55 8.59
CA GLU A 66 17.97 2.66 8.82
C GLU A 66 17.26 3.94 8.41
N VAL A 67 16.91 4.76 9.40
CA VAL A 67 16.47 6.13 9.16
C VAL A 67 17.64 6.83 8.49
N GLY A 68 17.61 6.99 7.16
CA GLY A 68 18.67 7.69 6.44
C GLY A 68 18.95 9.04 7.08
N GLU A 69 20.20 9.52 7.00
CA GLU A 69 20.65 10.75 7.66
C GLU A 69 19.81 12.01 7.30
N GLN A 70 19.01 11.93 6.23
CA GLN A 70 18.21 13.01 5.67
C GLN A 70 16.74 13.06 6.15
N VAL A 71 16.35 12.31 7.18
CA VAL A 71 14.98 12.38 7.71
C VAL A 71 14.78 13.61 8.60
N ARG A 72 13.88 14.51 8.19
CA ARG A 72 13.51 15.70 8.97
C ARG A 72 12.46 15.32 10.02
N ARG A 73 12.73 15.61 11.30
CA ARG A 73 11.76 15.39 12.38
C ARG A 73 10.86 16.62 12.53
N VAL A 74 9.55 16.43 12.56
CA VAL A 74 8.56 17.52 12.64
C VAL A 74 7.59 17.25 13.79
N ASN A 75 7.38 18.25 14.64
CA ASN A 75 6.35 18.20 15.68
C ASN A 75 5.11 18.98 15.23
N LEU A 76 4.01 18.26 15.02
CA LEU A 76 2.73 18.79 14.56
C LEU A 76 2.08 19.77 15.54
N ASP A 77 2.43 19.70 16.82
CA ASP A 77 1.88 20.61 17.83
C ASP A 77 2.52 22.02 17.75
N THR A 78 3.66 22.16 17.05
CA THR A 78 4.42 23.42 16.98
C THR A 78 4.82 23.84 15.56
N VAL A 79 4.63 22.99 14.54
CA VAL A 79 5.02 23.27 13.14
C VAL A 79 4.31 24.53 12.62
N THR A 80 5.04 25.36 11.87
CA THR A 80 4.50 26.60 11.28
C THR A 80 4.42 26.53 9.76
N PRO A 81 3.59 27.38 9.12
CA PRO A 81 3.53 27.48 7.65
C PRO A 81 4.88 27.84 7.02
N GLU A 82 5.68 28.69 7.67
CA GLU A 82 7.00 29.11 7.16
C GLU A 82 8.00 27.95 7.15
N GLU A 83 7.95 27.08 8.17
CA GLU A 83 8.74 25.85 8.19
C GLU A 83 8.28 24.90 7.09
N ALA A 84 6.97 24.71 6.93
CA ALA A 84 6.39 23.85 5.90
C ALA A 84 6.71 24.30 4.47
N ALA A 85 6.80 25.62 4.25
CA ALA A 85 7.16 26.19 2.95
C ALA A 85 8.59 25.86 2.49
N GLN A 86 9.47 25.39 3.39
CA GLN A 86 10.83 25.01 3.06
C GLN A 86 10.95 23.56 2.57
N TRP A 87 9.89 22.75 2.70
CA TRP A 87 9.91 21.33 2.32
C TRP A 87 9.90 21.16 0.81
N GLN A 88 10.60 20.15 0.32
CA GLN A 88 10.68 19.82 -1.11
C GLN A 88 10.04 18.45 -1.40
N PRO A 89 9.46 18.24 -2.60
CA PRO A 89 9.02 16.92 -3.02
C PRO A 89 10.17 15.91 -2.96
N GLY A 90 9.97 14.80 -2.25
CA GLY A 90 11.00 13.78 -2.01
C GLY A 90 11.60 13.81 -0.61
N ASP A 91 11.38 14.89 0.16
CA ASP A 91 11.77 14.93 1.57
C ASP A 91 11.07 13.83 2.37
N THR A 92 11.83 13.16 3.24
CA THR A 92 11.29 12.19 4.20
C THR A 92 11.08 12.89 5.55
N LEU A 93 9.83 12.98 5.98
CA LEU A 93 9.45 13.63 7.23
C LEU A 93 9.03 12.59 8.28
N LEU A 94 9.58 12.69 9.49
CA LEU A 94 9.15 11.92 10.64
C LEU A 94 8.27 12.80 11.55
N LEU A 95 6.97 12.53 11.54
CA LEU A 95 5.98 13.33 12.24
C LEU A 95 5.77 12.85 13.68
N SER A 96 5.55 13.79 14.59
CA SER A 96 5.20 13.57 16.00
C SER A 96 4.15 14.59 16.44
N GLY A 97 3.42 14.34 17.53
CA GLY A 97 2.35 15.23 18.01
C GLY A 97 0.95 14.82 17.54
N LYS A 98 -0.01 15.77 17.59
CA LYS A 98 -1.43 15.50 17.31
C LYS A 98 -1.78 15.64 15.82
N MET A 99 -2.39 14.59 15.25
CA MET A 99 -2.96 14.62 13.89
C MET A 99 -4.49 14.47 13.94
N LEU A 100 -5.21 15.41 13.34
CA LEU A 100 -6.65 15.29 13.13
C LEU A 100 -6.91 14.54 11.83
N THR A 101 -7.73 13.48 11.88
CA THR A 101 -8.06 12.68 10.70
C THR A 101 -9.46 13.00 10.20
N GLY A 102 -9.57 13.44 8.95
CA GLY A 102 -10.84 13.56 8.23
C GLY A 102 -10.72 12.88 6.87
N ARG A 103 -11.76 12.20 6.42
CA ARG A 103 -11.85 11.61 5.07
C ARG A 103 -13.14 12.05 4.40
N ASP A 104 -13.60 11.32 3.38
CA ASP A 104 -14.70 11.71 2.49
C ASP A 104 -15.93 12.28 3.22
N ALA A 105 -16.47 11.54 4.19
CA ALA A 105 -17.68 11.94 4.91
C ALA A 105 -17.46 13.14 5.86
N ALA A 106 -16.24 13.33 6.36
CA ALA A 106 -15.91 14.44 7.25
C ALA A 106 -15.75 15.76 6.49
N HIS A 107 -15.24 15.72 5.25
CA HIS A 107 -15.06 16.92 4.41
C HIS A 107 -16.30 17.34 3.63
N LYS A 108 -17.30 16.44 3.50
CA LYS A 108 -18.57 16.75 2.82
C LYS A 108 -19.54 17.58 3.67
N LYS A 109 -19.28 17.72 4.97
CA LYS A 109 -20.06 18.54 5.90
C LYS A 109 -19.53 19.96 5.93
#